data_AF-A0ABC9E6B1-F1
#
_entry.id   AF-A0ABC9E6B1-F1
#
_cell.length_a   1.000
_cell.length_b   1.000
_cell.length_c   1.000
_cell.angle_alpha   90.00
_cell.angle_beta   90.00
_cell.angle_gamma   90.00
#
_symmetry.space_group_name_H-M   'P 1'
#
loop_
_entity.id
_entity.type
_entity.pdbx_description
1 polymer ?
#
loop_
_entity_poly.entity_id
_entity_poly.type
_entity_poly.pdbx_seq_one_letter_code
_entity_poly.pdbx_strand_id
1 'polypeptide(L)'
;MGIECLCCPAVEELMWGLKISMGNFVPAEQSGLTNQDRLRMSQGMKSFLNSHSFDIKPDMMVTKQTIQMAGSLSESDQFVNKYKYLLLDAAEHIMEISHIDTKDWDLLKLATALMMICCPEKKIAAPRWLFPREQLKIFRKHAPRYENKILKIPLMVAYDDIYSARKLRYMVARQLLRLIKRDKKACEAELASEAASDHGTGTGGKKDLL
;
A
#
# COMPACT_ATOMS: atom_id res chain seq x y z
N MET A 1 12.96 24.19 34.96
CA MET A 1 12.48 23.29 33.90
C MET A 1 11.92 24.16 32.80
N GLY A 2 12.43 24.06 31.56
CA GLY A 2 12.12 25.00 30.46
C GLY A 2 12.05 24.33 29.10
N ILE A 3 11.59 23.07 29.05
CA ILE A 3 11.37 22.35 27.81
C ILE A 3 9.87 22.34 27.56
N GLU A 4 9.45 22.87 26.41
CA GLU A 4 8.07 22.85 25.96
C GLU A 4 7.70 21.43 25.52
N CYS A 5 6.66 20.85 26.12
CA CYS A 5 6.20 19.51 25.79
C CYS A 5 5.16 19.58 24.68
N LEU A 6 5.35 18.80 23.61
CA LEU A 6 4.43 18.72 22.48
C LEU A 6 3.60 17.43 22.55
N CYS A 7 2.28 17.58 22.68
CA CYS A 7 1.32 16.48 22.67
C CYS A 7 0.32 16.69 21.53
N CYS A 8 0.73 16.42 20.29
CA CYS A 8 -0.12 16.56 19.10
C CYS A 8 -0.23 15.24 18.32
N PRO A 9 -1.19 15.11 17.39
CA PRO A 9 -1.39 13.86 16.63
C PRO A 9 -0.14 13.35 15.89
N ALA A 10 0.73 14.27 15.44
CA ALA A 10 2.00 13.89 14.82
C ALA A 10 2.95 13.20 15.81
N VAL A 11 2.97 13.63 17.07
CA VAL A 11 3.74 12.98 18.14
C VAL A 11 3.14 11.61 18.46
N GLU A 12 1.82 11.46 18.47
CA GLU A 12 1.18 10.14 18.67
C GLU A 12 1.54 9.12 17.59
N GLU A 13 1.50 9.52 16.31
CA GLU A 13 1.94 8.66 15.19
C GLU A 13 3.42 8.29 15.29
N LEU A 14 4.28 9.26 15.65
CA LEU A 14 5.71 9.02 15.85
C LEU A 14 5.96 8.02 16.99
N MET A 15 5.34 8.25 18.15
CA MET A 15 5.49 7.39 19.32
C MET A 15 4.96 5.98 19.05
N TRP A 16 3.86 5.87 18.30
CA TRP A 16 3.36 4.58 17.83
C TRP A 16 4.39 3.86 16.95
N GLY A 17 4.93 4.53 15.93
CA GLY A 17 5.93 3.96 15.04
C GLY A 17 7.22 3.54 15.76
N LEU A 18 7.68 4.34 16.72
CA LEU A 18 8.80 4.00 17.60
C LEU A 18 8.50 2.75 18.41
N LYS A 19 7.32 2.64 19.03
CA LYS A 19 6.89 1.46 19.80
C LYS A 19 6.91 0.18 18.95
N ILE A 20 6.42 0.25 17.71
CA ILE A 20 6.46 -0.90 16.78
C ILE A 20 7.91 -1.29 16.45
N SER A 21 8.79 -0.30 16.33
CA SER A 21 10.18 -0.48 15.89
C SER A 21 11.15 -0.77 17.03
N MET A 22 10.74 -0.61 18.30
CA MET A 22 11.60 -0.81 19.48
C MET A 22 12.34 -2.14 19.47
N GLY A 23 11.70 -3.24 19.05
CA GLY A 23 12.35 -4.55 18.97
C GLY A 23 13.49 -4.66 17.96
N ASN A 24 13.66 -3.66 17.07
CA ASN A 24 14.82 -3.57 16.18
C ASN A 24 15.98 -2.77 16.81
N PHE A 25 15.70 -1.97 17.83
CA PHE A 25 16.66 -1.09 18.51
C PHE A 25 17.12 -1.61 19.86
N VAL A 26 16.40 -2.58 20.42
CA VAL A 26 16.63 -3.16 21.74
C VAL A 26 16.86 -4.67 21.60
N PRO A 27 17.83 -5.28 22.33
CA PRO A 27 18.06 -6.72 22.29
C PRO A 27 16.77 -7.54 22.48
N ALA A 28 16.65 -8.66 21.77
CA ALA A 28 15.44 -9.49 21.75
C ALA A 28 14.97 -9.93 23.15
N GLU A 29 15.90 -10.10 24.10
CA GLU A 29 15.67 -10.45 25.50
C GLU A 29 14.91 -9.38 26.30
N GLN A 30 14.90 -8.13 25.81
CA GLN A 30 14.20 -6.98 26.40
C GLN A 30 13.03 -6.49 25.53
N SER A 31 12.92 -7.02 24.30
CA SER A 31 11.83 -6.74 23.37
C SER A 31 10.59 -7.52 23.79
N GLY A 32 9.78 -6.96 24.69
CA GLY A 32 8.51 -7.56 25.12
C GLY A 32 7.43 -7.68 24.03
N LEU A 33 7.76 -7.43 22.75
CA LEU A 33 6.85 -7.50 21.61
C LEU A 33 7.19 -8.65 20.66
N THR A 34 6.30 -9.63 20.55
CA THR A 34 6.39 -10.76 19.61
C THR A 34 5.65 -10.46 18.29
N ASN A 35 5.90 -11.27 17.25
CA ASN A 35 5.16 -11.16 15.98
C ASN A 35 3.66 -11.52 16.10
N GLN A 36 3.27 -12.21 17.17
CA GLN A 36 1.89 -12.60 17.44
C GLN A 36 1.13 -11.55 18.25
N ASP A 37 1.84 -10.59 18.83
CA ASP A 37 1.21 -9.56 19.65
C ASP A 37 0.32 -8.68 18.79
N ARG A 38 -0.88 -8.45 19.31
CA ARG A 38 -1.87 -7.61 18.66
C ARG A 38 -1.72 -6.19 19.14
N LEU A 39 -1.67 -5.28 18.18
CA LEU A 39 -1.34 -3.88 18.38
C LEU A 39 -2.48 -3.04 17.85
N ARG A 40 -2.84 -2.02 18.62
CA ARG A 40 -3.81 -1.03 18.17
C ARG A 40 -3.20 -0.27 16.99
N MET A 41 -3.93 -0.13 15.89
CA MET A 41 -3.45 0.63 14.72
C MET A 41 -3.38 2.13 15.04
N SER A 42 -2.39 2.82 14.46
CA SER A 42 -2.38 4.27 14.40
C SER A 42 -3.47 4.81 13.47
N GLN A 43 -3.75 6.11 13.56
CA GLN A 43 -4.74 6.76 12.71
C GLN A 43 -4.26 6.83 11.25
N GLY A 44 -2.97 7.03 11.03
CA GLY A 44 -2.32 6.99 9.73
C GLY A 44 -2.49 5.62 9.07
N MET A 45 -2.23 4.54 9.81
CA MET A 45 -2.41 3.18 9.29
C MET A 45 -3.86 2.86 8.94
N LYS A 46 -4.82 3.23 9.80
CA LYS A 46 -6.26 3.06 9.50
C LYS A 46 -6.66 3.78 8.22
N SER A 47 -6.24 5.04 8.09
CA SER A 47 -6.54 5.86 6.92
C SER A 47 -5.93 5.28 5.64
N PHE A 48 -4.69 4.79 5.72
CA PHE A 48 -3.99 4.13 4.62
C PHE A 48 -4.68 2.84 4.18
N LEU A 49 -5.12 2.00 5.12
CA LEU A 49 -5.81 0.75 4.80
C LEU A 49 -7.21 1.01 4.21
N ASN A 50 -7.94 1.98 4.74
CA ASN A 50 -9.24 2.37 4.23
C ASN A 50 -9.15 2.96 2.81
N SER A 51 -8.13 3.77 2.50
CA SER A 51 -7.92 4.29 1.14
C SER A 51 -7.63 3.18 0.12
N HIS A 52 -7.13 2.03 0.60
CA HIS A 52 -6.94 0.81 -0.18
C HIS A 52 -8.16 -0.12 -0.18
N SER A 53 -9.31 0.31 0.35
CA SER A 53 -10.54 -0.47 0.43
C SER A 53 -10.39 -1.77 1.24
N PHE A 54 -9.49 -1.79 2.23
CA PHE A 54 -9.49 -2.86 3.23
C PHE A 54 -10.60 -2.61 4.26
N ASP A 55 -11.34 -3.65 4.59
CA ASP A 55 -12.40 -3.61 5.60
C ASP A 55 -11.80 -3.65 7.03
N ILE A 56 -11.63 -2.46 7.62
CA ILE A 56 -11.02 -2.28 8.94
C ILE A 56 -12.06 -1.74 9.92
N LYS A 57 -12.22 -2.44 11.06
CA LYS A 57 -13.04 -1.94 12.18
C LYS A 57 -12.24 -0.94 13.04
N PRO A 58 -12.88 0.09 13.64
CA PRO A 58 -12.18 1.13 14.41
C PRO A 58 -11.29 0.61 15.56
N ASP A 59 -11.75 -0.41 16.27
CA ASP A 59 -11.05 -1.00 17.43
C ASP A 59 -10.34 -2.33 17.12
N MET A 60 -10.23 -2.69 15.84
CA MET A 60 -9.50 -3.88 15.43
C MET A 60 -8.02 -3.74 15.80
N MET A 61 -7.47 -4.78 16.43
CA MET A 61 -6.03 -4.90 16.65
C MET A 61 -5.41 -5.75 15.56
N VAL A 62 -4.16 -5.47 15.22
CA VAL A 62 -3.43 -6.12 14.12
C VAL A 62 -2.09 -6.66 14.59
N THR A 63 -1.61 -7.69 13.92
CA THR A 63 -0.27 -8.24 14.21
C THR A 63 0.84 -7.36 13.65
N LYS A 64 2.07 -7.52 14.17
CA LYS A 64 3.27 -6.89 13.61
C LYS A 64 3.45 -7.22 12.12
N GLN A 65 3.09 -8.44 11.71
CA GLN A 65 3.15 -8.85 10.30
C GLN A 65 2.19 -8.04 9.42
N THR A 66 0.97 -7.75 9.89
CA THR A 66 0.02 -6.88 9.18
C THR A 66 0.58 -5.47 9.02
N ILE A 67 1.22 -4.92 10.06
CA ILE A 67 1.86 -3.60 10.03
C ILE A 67 2.99 -3.56 9.00
N GLN A 68 3.89 -4.56 9.02
CA GLN A 68 5.00 -4.66 8.07
C GLN A 68 4.50 -4.75 6.62
N MET A 69 3.47 -5.56 6.37
CA MET A 69 2.90 -5.71 5.03
C MET A 69 2.21 -4.43 4.54
N ALA A 70 1.57 -3.67 5.43
CA ALA A 70 1.05 -2.34 5.11
C ALA A 70 2.19 -1.35 4.78
N GLY A 71 3.31 -1.42 5.51
CA GLY A 71 4.53 -0.66 5.20
C GLY A 71 5.07 -0.96 3.81
N SER A 72 5.27 -2.24 3.47
CA SER A 72 5.73 -2.63 2.12
C SER A 72 4.75 -2.22 1.01
N LEU A 73 3.45 -2.17 1.29
CA LEU A 73 2.45 -1.67 0.35
C LEU A 73 2.64 -0.17 0.09
N SER A 74 2.82 0.61 1.16
CA SER A 74 3.08 2.05 1.09
C SER A 74 4.38 2.36 0.35
N GLU A 75 5.45 1.62 0.63
CA GLU A 75 6.73 1.75 -0.08
C GLU A 75 6.58 1.47 -1.57
N SER A 76 5.84 0.41 -1.94
CA SER A 76 5.57 0.08 -3.34
C SER A 76 4.82 1.20 -4.07
N ASP A 77 3.91 1.88 -3.37
CA ASP A 77 3.12 2.99 -3.91
C ASP A 77 3.95 4.25 -4.11
N GLN A 78 4.89 4.52 -3.20
CA GLN A 78 5.75 5.68 -3.27
C GLN A 78 6.93 5.47 -4.21
N PHE A 79 7.42 4.24 -4.35
CA PHE A 79 8.60 3.90 -5.15
C PHE A 79 8.48 4.39 -6.59
N VAL A 80 7.29 4.34 -7.19
CA VAL A 80 7.06 4.76 -8.57
C VAL A 80 7.15 6.28 -8.76
N ASN A 81 7.00 7.07 -7.69
CA ASN A 81 6.95 8.53 -7.77
C ASN A 81 8.29 9.15 -8.17
N LYS A 82 9.42 8.44 -7.98
CA LYS A 82 10.74 8.91 -8.45
C LYS A 82 10.79 9.12 -9.97
N TYR A 83 9.90 8.48 -10.73
CA TYR A 83 9.77 8.63 -12.18
C TYR A 83 8.71 9.63 -12.62
N LYS A 84 8.00 10.27 -11.68
CA LYS A 84 6.86 11.13 -12.00
C LYS A 84 7.24 12.25 -12.97
N TYR A 85 8.32 12.97 -12.68
CA TYR A 85 8.78 14.06 -13.54
C TYR A 85 9.16 13.57 -14.95
N LEU A 86 10.01 12.54 -15.02
CA LEU A 86 10.43 11.93 -16.29
C LEU A 86 9.24 11.51 -17.16
N LEU A 87 8.24 10.86 -16.57
CA LEU A 87 7.09 10.34 -17.32
C LEU A 87 6.11 11.43 -17.73
N LEU A 88 5.90 12.46 -16.89
CA LEU A 88 5.03 13.58 -17.24
C LEU A 88 5.64 14.43 -18.35
N ASP A 89 6.93 14.75 -18.25
CA ASP A 89 7.70 15.45 -19.29
C ASP A 89 7.62 14.70 -20.63
N ALA A 90 7.92 13.39 -20.63
CA ALA A 90 7.80 12.57 -21.83
C ALA A 90 6.35 12.44 -22.35
N ALA A 91 5.34 12.56 -21.47
CA ALA A 91 3.93 12.48 -21.85
C ALA A 91 3.44 13.75 -22.54
N GLU A 92 4.08 14.91 -22.35
CA GLU A 92 3.76 16.14 -23.08
C GLU A 92 3.93 15.91 -24.59
N HIS A 93 5.00 15.21 -24.99
CA HIS A 93 5.20 14.81 -26.38
C HIS A 93 4.11 13.89 -26.94
N ILE A 94 3.44 13.09 -26.10
CA ILE A 94 2.29 12.28 -26.55
C ILE A 94 1.14 13.19 -26.99
N MET A 95 0.87 14.22 -26.21
CA MET A 95 -0.15 15.20 -26.55
C MET A 95 0.24 16.01 -27.78
N GLU A 96 1.48 16.51 -27.85
CA GLU A 96 1.96 17.34 -28.96
C GLU A 96 1.99 16.59 -30.31
N ILE A 97 2.50 15.35 -30.32
CA ILE A 97 2.76 14.59 -31.55
C ILE A 97 1.55 13.76 -31.96
N SER A 98 0.81 13.22 -30.98
CA SER A 98 -0.27 12.26 -31.22
C SER A 98 -1.65 12.76 -30.83
N HIS A 99 -1.77 13.95 -30.25
CA HIS A 99 -3.03 14.57 -29.84
C HIS A 99 -3.86 13.67 -28.92
N ILE A 100 -3.17 12.94 -28.03
CA ILE A 100 -3.78 12.08 -27.02
C ILE A 100 -3.60 12.76 -25.67
N ASP A 101 -4.72 13.07 -25.01
CA ASP A 101 -4.70 13.59 -23.64
C ASP A 101 -4.29 12.49 -22.65
N THR A 102 -3.28 12.79 -21.86
CA THR A 102 -2.67 11.88 -20.87
C THR A 102 -2.89 12.33 -19.42
N LYS A 103 -3.61 13.43 -19.17
CA LYS A 103 -3.77 14.02 -17.82
C LYS A 103 -4.31 13.04 -16.77
N ASP A 104 -5.26 12.20 -17.16
CA ASP A 104 -5.89 11.22 -16.27
C ASP A 104 -5.16 9.87 -16.21
N TRP A 105 -3.97 9.76 -16.81
CA TRP A 105 -3.24 8.50 -16.87
C TRP A 105 -2.37 8.33 -15.62
N ASP A 106 -2.42 7.14 -15.04
CA ASP A 106 -1.46 6.77 -13.99
C ASP A 106 -0.05 6.53 -14.58
N LEU A 107 0.95 6.51 -13.71
CA LEU A 107 2.36 6.34 -14.12
C LEU A 107 2.61 5.02 -14.86
N LEU A 108 1.85 3.95 -14.57
CA LEU A 108 1.98 2.67 -15.27
C LEU A 108 1.47 2.80 -16.71
N LYS A 109 0.32 3.43 -16.91
CA LYS A 109 -0.26 3.67 -18.22
C LYS A 109 0.65 4.59 -19.04
N LEU A 110 1.16 5.66 -18.46
CA LEU A 110 2.16 6.54 -19.11
C LEU A 110 3.40 5.74 -19.56
N ALA A 111 4.05 5.04 -18.62
CA ALA A 111 5.25 4.25 -18.92
C ALA A 111 4.99 3.19 -20.00
N THR A 112 3.84 2.52 -19.97
CA THR A 112 3.48 1.52 -20.98
C THR A 112 3.31 2.14 -22.36
N ALA A 113 2.59 3.27 -22.47
CA ALA A 113 2.41 3.94 -23.76
C ALA A 113 3.74 4.39 -24.35
N LEU A 114 4.56 5.07 -23.54
CA LEU A 114 5.88 5.56 -23.94
C LEU A 114 6.77 4.41 -24.39
N MET A 115 6.77 3.28 -23.70
CA MET A 115 7.54 2.11 -24.12
C MET A 115 7.05 1.53 -25.45
N MET A 116 5.73 1.48 -25.68
CA MET A 116 5.18 1.03 -26.97
C MET A 116 5.53 1.97 -28.13
N ILE A 117 5.71 3.26 -27.85
CA ILE A 117 6.05 4.30 -28.83
C ILE A 117 7.56 4.29 -29.11
N CYS A 118 8.38 4.37 -28.06
CA CYS A 118 9.82 4.62 -28.16
C CYS A 118 10.66 3.33 -28.29
N CYS A 119 10.13 2.18 -27.86
CA CYS A 119 10.83 0.90 -27.86
C CYS A 119 9.93 -0.24 -28.45
N PRO A 120 9.40 -0.10 -29.68
CA PRO A 120 8.46 -1.06 -30.27
C PRO A 120 9.03 -2.48 -30.44
N GLU A 121 10.36 -2.62 -30.50
CA GLU A 121 11.08 -3.90 -30.54
C GLU A 121 10.94 -4.72 -29.25
N LYS A 122 10.75 -4.05 -28.10
CA LYS A 122 10.41 -4.74 -26.86
C LYS A 122 8.95 -5.17 -26.97
N LYS A 123 8.72 -6.49 -27.08
CA LYS A 123 7.39 -7.11 -27.13
C LYS A 123 6.64 -6.94 -25.81
N ILE A 124 6.19 -5.73 -25.52
CA ILE A 124 5.40 -5.41 -24.33
C ILE A 124 3.97 -5.80 -24.62
N ALA A 125 3.51 -6.84 -23.93
CA ALA A 125 2.11 -7.22 -23.92
C ALA A 125 1.34 -6.18 -23.08
N ALA A 126 1.02 -5.03 -23.68
CA ALA A 126 0.08 -4.10 -23.06
C ALA A 126 -1.27 -4.81 -22.93
N PRO A 127 -1.81 -4.94 -21.72
CA PRO A 127 -3.13 -5.50 -21.54
C PRO A 127 -4.15 -4.76 -22.42
N ARG A 128 -5.06 -5.50 -23.07
CA ARG A 128 -6.10 -4.93 -23.94
C ARG A 128 -6.98 -3.88 -23.24
N TRP A 129 -7.00 -3.89 -21.92
CA TRP A 129 -7.75 -2.93 -21.10
C TRP A 129 -7.03 -1.58 -20.89
N LEU A 130 -5.71 -1.47 -21.12
CA LEU A 130 -4.99 -0.21 -20.93
C LEU A 130 -5.27 0.80 -22.04
N PHE A 131 -5.34 0.34 -23.30
CA PHE A 131 -5.49 1.21 -24.47
C PHE A 131 -6.50 0.63 -25.46
N PRO A 132 -7.44 1.45 -25.98
CA PRO A 132 -8.25 1.10 -27.14
C PRO A 132 -7.38 0.78 -28.36
N ARG A 133 -7.89 -0.08 -29.25
CA ARG A 133 -7.17 -0.48 -30.47
C ARG A 133 -6.75 0.70 -31.34
N GLU A 134 -7.58 1.74 -31.43
CA GLU A 134 -7.27 2.93 -32.22
C GLU A 134 -6.08 3.71 -31.66
N GLN A 135 -5.96 3.86 -30.33
CA GLN A 135 -4.77 4.47 -29.70
C GLN A 135 -3.51 3.65 -30.01
N LEU A 136 -3.59 2.32 -29.95
CA LEU A 136 -2.46 1.45 -30.29
C LEU A 136 -2.00 1.61 -31.75
N LYS A 137 -2.93 1.83 -32.69
CA LYS A 137 -2.58 2.13 -34.09
C LYS A 137 -1.87 3.48 -34.20
N ILE A 138 -2.35 4.50 -33.47
CA ILE A 138 -1.73 5.83 -33.44
C ILE A 138 -0.30 5.74 -32.90
N PHE A 139 -0.07 5.03 -31.79
CA PHE A 139 1.28 4.85 -31.23
C PHE A 139 2.24 4.27 -32.26
N ARG A 140 1.84 3.20 -32.97
CA ARG A 140 2.67 2.58 -34.01
C ARG A 140 2.92 3.51 -35.20
N LYS A 141 1.88 4.23 -35.64
CA LYS A 141 1.97 5.16 -36.77
C LYS A 141 2.89 6.33 -36.46
N HIS A 142 2.84 6.84 -35.24
CA HIS A 142 3.56 8.05 -34.84
C HIS A 142 4.92 7.76 -34.18
N ALA A 143 5.24 6.51 -33.82
CA ALA A 143 6.50 6.10 -33.20
C ALA A 143 7.76 6.74 -33.84
N PRO A 144 7.94 6.76 -35.17
CA PRO A 144 9.11 7.39 -35.79
C PRO A 144 9.30 8.88 -35.47
N ARG A 145 8.21 9.59 -35.13
CA ARG A 145 8.22 11.03 -34.82
C ARG A 145 8.78 11.34 -33.42
N TYR A 146 8.94 10.33 -32.57
CA TYR A 146 9.51 10.46 -31.22
C TYR A 146 11.02 10.20 -31.19
N GLU A 147 11.62 9.88 -32.34
CA GLU A 147 13.06 9.67 -32.43
C GLU A 147 13.81 10.93 -31.98
N ASN A 148 14.78 10.77 -31.07
CA ASN A 148 15.53 11.85 -30.42
C ASN A 148 14.71 12.83 -29.56
N LYS A 149 13.41 12.60 -29.34
CA LYS A 149 12.59 13.39 -28.41
C LYS A 149 12.64 12.84 -26.99
N ILE A 150 12.75 11.52 -26.87
CA ILE A 150 12.68 10.82 -25.58
C ILE A 150 13.84 9.84 -25.49
N LEU A 151 14.57 9.89 -24.38
CA LEU A 151 15.67 8.96 -24.11
C LEU A 151 15.13 7.57 -23.75
N LYS A 152 15.48 6.57 -24.57
CA LYS A 152 14.98 5.19 -24.44
C LYS A 152 15.46 4.51 -23.15
N ILE A 153 16.73 4.68 -22.77
CA ILE A 153 17.32 3.97 -21.61
C ILE A 153 16.63 4.36 -20.28
N PRO A 154 16.51 5.64 -19.89
CA PRO A 154 15.82 6.02 -18.66
C PRO A 154 14.35 5.56 -18.64
N LEU A 155 13.68 5.63 -19.79
CA LEU A 155 12.30 5.18 -19.93
C LEU A 155 12.15 3.68 -19.70
N MET A 156 13.07 2.87 -20.26
CA MET A 156 13.10 1.42 -20.05
C MET A 156 13.28 1.07 -18.58
N VAL A 157 14.24 1.71 -17.89
CA VAL A 157 14.46 1.52 -16.45
C VAL A 157 13.20 1.89 -15.67
N ALA A 158 12.58 3.04 -15.98
CA ALA A 158 11.35 3.48 -15.34
C ALA A 158 10.21 2.46 -15.51
N TYR A 159 10.03 1.93 -16.72
CA TYR A 159 9.00 0.93 -16.99
C TYR A 159 9.25 -0.37 -16.21
N ASP A 160 10.46 -0.91 -16.25
CA ASP A 160 10.79 -2.18 -15.60
C ASP A 160 10.62 -2.07 -14.07
N ASP A 161 11.03 -0.96 -13.48
CA ASP A 161 10.86 -0.66 -12.05
C ASP A 161 9.38 -0.51 -11.68
N ILE A 162 8.60 0.27 -12.44
CA ILE A 162 7.17 0.49 -12.17
C ILE A 162 6.38 -0.82 -12.32
N TYR A 163 6.67 -1.60 -13.36
CA TYR A 163 6.02 -2.88 -13.58
C TYR A 163 6.32 -3.86 -12.43
N SER A 164 7.58 -3.93 -12.00
CA SER A 164 8.01 -4.77 -10.88
C SER A 164 7.36 -4.33 -9.57
N ALA A 165 7.33 -3.03 -9.28
CA ALA A 165 6.68 -2.47 -8.11
C ALA A 165 5.16 -2.75 -8.10
N ARG A 166 4.48 -2.64 -9.25
CA ARG A 166 3.05 -2.98 -9.37
C ARG A 166 2.78 -4.47 -9.14
N LYS A 167 3.65 -5.35 -9.64
CA LYS A 167 3.57 -6.79 -9.38
C LYS A 167 3.75 -7.10 -7.88
N LEU A 168 4.74 -6.49 -7.24
CA LEU A 168 4.97 -6.62 -5.81
C LEU A 168 3.78 -6.10 -5.00
N ARG A 169 3.29 -4.89 -5.31
CA ARG A 169 2.10 -4.29 -4.71
C ARG A 169 0.90 -5.24 -4.72
N TYR A 170 0.64 -5.90 -5.85
CA TYR A 170 -0.44 -6.89 -5.96
C TYR A 170 -0.25 -8.08 -5.01
N MET A 171 0.96 -8.64 -4.95
CA MET A 171 1.26 -9.77 -4.06
C MET A 171 1.13 -9.39 -2.59
N VAL A 172 1.67 -8.23 -2.22
CA VAL A 172 1.62 -7.63 -0.88
C VAL A 172 0.16 -7.36 -0.47
N ALA A 173 -0.62 -6.69 -1.31
CA ALA A 173 -2.02 -6.39 -1.03
C ALA A 173 -2.86 -7.66 -0.83
N ARG A 174 -2.63 -8.70 -1.64
CA ARG A 174 -3.32 -9.99 -1.49
C ARG A 174 -2.96 -10.68 -0.17
N GLN A 175 -1.71 -10.62 0.25
CA GLN A 175 -1.28 -11.19 1.52
C GLN A 175 -1.83 -10.39 2.70
N LEU A 176 -1.77 -9.06 2.62
CA LEU A 176 -2.34 -8.15 3.61
C LEU A 176 -3.83 -8.41 3.83
N LEU A 177 -4.60 -8.60 2.75
CA LEU A 177 -6.02 -8.95 2.84
C LEU A 177 -6.26 -10.22 3.67
N ARG A 178 -5.41 -11.24 3.51
CA ARG A 178 -5.53 -12.49 4.28
C ARG A 178 -5.23 -12.27 5.76
N LEU A 179 -4.21 -11.46 6.06
CA LEU A 179 -3.82 -11.13 7.43
C LEU A 179 -4.92 -10.34 8.14
N ILE A 180 -5.47 -9.30 7.49
CA ILE A 180 -6.59 -8.52 8.03
C ILE A 180 -7.80 -9.41 8.32
N LYS A 181 -8.15 -10.32 7.41
CA LYS A 181 -9.25 -11.27 7.65
C LYS A 181 -8.98 -12.20 8.85
N ARG A 182 -7.73 -12.59 9.07
CA ARG A 182 -7.33 -13.42 10.22
C ARG A 182 -7.42 -12.63 11.52
N ASP A 183 -6.83 -11.44 11.53
CA ASP A 183 -6.82 -10.54 12.69
C ASP A 183 -8.26 -10.18 13.12
N LYS A 184 -9.16 -9.93 12.15
CA LYS A 184 -10.57 -9.64 12.40
C LYS A 184 -11.29 -10.81 13.09
N LYS A 185 -11.15 -12.02 12.56
CA LYS A 185 -11.76 -13.23 13.13
C LYS A 185 -11.27 -13.50 14.55
N ALA A 186 -9.99 -13.26 14.79
CA ALA A 186 -9.38 -13.52 16.08
C ALA A 186 -9.86 -12.52 17.15
N CYS A 187 -10.01 -11.23 16.78
CA CYS A 187 -10.64 -10.24 17.66
C CYS A 187 -12.11 -10.59 17.97
N GLU A 188 -12.87 -11.04 16.97
CA GLU A 188 -14.26 -11.45 17.17
C GLU A 188 -14.40 -12.68 18.09
N ALA A 189 -13.47 -13.64 18.00
CA ALA A 189 -13.45 -14.82 18.87
C ALA A 189 -13.13 -14.48 20.33
N GLU A 190 -12.21 -13.54 20.57
CA GLU A 190 -11.87 -13.08 21.92
C GLU A 190 -13.06 -12.37 22.58
N LEU A 191 -13.71 -11.45 21.88
CA LEU A 191 -14.92 -10.78 22.38
C LEU A 191 -16.05 -11.78 22.70
N ALA A 192 -16.22 -12.82 21.88
CA ALA A 192 -17.20 -13.87 22.13
C ALA A 192 -16.85 -14.73 23.37
N SER A 193 -15.57 -14.97 23.62
CA SER A 193 -15.11 -15.71 24.79
C SER A 193 -15.27 -14.94 26.10
N GLU A 194 -15.00 -13.63 26.08
CA GLU A 194 -15.20 -12.74 27.23
C GLU A 194 -16.68 -12.62 27.61
N ALA A 195 -17.56 -12.45 26.61
CA ALA A 195 -19.00 -12.42 26.83
C ALA A 195 -19.56 -13.75 27.39
N ALA A 196 -18.96 -14.88 27.02
CA ALA A 196 -19.36 -16.19 27.54
C ALA A 196 -18.92 -16.41 29.00
N SER A 197 -17.78 -15.84 29.43
CA SER A 197 -17.32 -15.93 30.82
C SER A 197 -18.16 -15.08 31.79
N ASP A 198 -18.64 -13.90 31.36
CA ASP A 198 -19.43 -13.00 32.22
C ASP A 198 -20.83 -13.56 32.56
N HIS A 199 -21.34 -14.50 31.77
CA HIS A 199 -22.61 -15.18 32.03
C HIS A 199 -22.50 -16.40 32.97
N GLY A 200 -21.29 -16.78 33.41
CA GLY A 200 -21.05 -17.97 34.25
C GLY A 200 -21.14 -17.77 35.76
N THR A 201 -21.12 -16.54 36.28
CA THR A 201 -21.05 -16.25 37.73
C THR A 201 -22.39 -15.76 38.30
N GLY A 202 -23.47 -16.47 37.99
CA GLY A 202 -24.83 -16.00 38.28
C GLY A 202 -25.79 -17.02 38.88
N THR A 203 -25.36 -18.09 39.54
CA THR A 203 -26.25 -18.88 40.41
C THR A 203 -25.51 -19.59 41.54
N GLY A 204 -25.88 -19.29 42.79
CA GLY A 204 -25.52 -20.14 43.94
C GLY A 204 -25.45 -19.39 45.26
N GLY A 205 -26.58 -19.28 45.98
CA GLY A 205 -26.51 -18.81 47.36
C GLY A 205 -27.80 -18.36 48.05
N LYS A 206 -28.99 -18.86 47.70
CA LYS A 206 -30.09 -18.94 48.68
C LYS A 206 -30.15 -20.37 49.20
N LYS A 207 -29.74 -20.57 50.45
CA LYS A 207 -30.26 -21.63 51.31
C LYS A 207 -30.47 -21.03 52.70
N ASP A 208 -31.75 -20.89 53.02
CA ASP A 208 -32.28 -20.68 54.36
C ASP A 208 -31.79 -21.78 55.32
N LEU A 209 -31.62 -21.45 56.60
CA LEU A 209 -31.96 -22.34 57.73
C LEU A 209 -31.88 -21.57 59.06
N LEU A 210 -33.07 -21.41 59.66
CA LEU A 210 -33.43 -21.28 61.08
C LEU A 210 -32.55 -20.44 62.02
#